data_AF-I1NCI5-F1
#
_entry.id   AF-I1NCI5-F1
#
_cell.length_a   1.000
_cell.length_b   1.000
_cell.length_c   1.000
_cell.angle_alpha   90.00
_cell.angle_beta   90.00
_cell.angle_gamma   90.00
#
_symmetry.space_group_name_H-M   'P 1'
#
loop_
_entity.id
_entity.type
_entity.pdbx_description
1 polymer ?
#
loop_
_entity_poly.entity_id
_entity_poly.type
_entity_poly.pdbx_seq_one_letter_code
_entity_poly.pdbx_strand_id
1 'polypeptide(L)' 'MKSVGRVGGGESEQRGHFQMPLHYPRYTQADYETMPEWRLDSLLKEYGLPIIGDLHQKRNFAIGAFLWPH' A
#
# COMPACT_ATOMS: atom_id res chain seq x y z
N MET A 1 46.93 13.30 -16.41
CA MET A 1 46.75 11.87 -16.04
C MET A 1 45.92 11.84 -14.76
N LYS A 2 44.71 11.29 -14.62
CA LYS A 2 43.97 10.22 -15.28
C LYS A 2 42.48 10.52 -15.07
N SER A 3 41.69 10.82 -16.11
CA SER A 3 40.23 10.65 -16.02
C SER A 3 39.97 9.17 -16.18
N VAL A 4 39.77 8.48 -15.06
CA VAL A 4 39.40 7.08 -15.03
C VAL A 4 37.92 6.97 -15.44
N GLY A 5 37.69 6.41 -16.62
CA GLY A 5 36.36 6.01 -17.04
C GLY A 5 35.85 4.88 -16.16
N ARG A 6 34.63 5.02 -15.65
CA ARG A 6 33.81 3.86 -15.25
C ARG A 6 32.74 3.70 -16.30
N VAL A 7 33.06 2.80 -17.23
CA VAL A 7 32.15 2.11 -18.13
C VAL A 7 31.27 1.17 -17.30
N GLY A 8 30.00 1.08 -17.65
CA GLY A 8 29.30 -0.20 -17.60
C GLY A 8 28.01 -0.23 -16.78
N GLY A 9 26.92 -0.49 -17.51
CA GLY A 9 25.89 -1.42 -17.05
C GLY A 9 24.67 -0.78 -16.42
N GLY A 10 23.74 -0.35 -17.28
CA GLY A 10 22.34 -0.25 -16.89
C GLY A 10 21.74 -1.65 -16.65
N GLU A 11 20.53 -1.64 -16.10
CA GLU A 11 19.56 -2.73 -16.18
C GLU A 11 19.76 -3.90 -15.19
N SER A 12 20.10 -3.62 -13.93
CA SER A 12 19.71 -4.55 -12.87
C SER A 12 18.23 -4.34 -12.55
N GLU A 13 17.40 -5.22 -13.12
CA GLU A 13 16.08 -5.62 -12.65
C GLU A 13 15.85 -5.16 -11.21
N GLN A 14 15.12 -4.06 -11.03
CA GLN A 14 14.60 -3.70 -9.73
C GLN A 14 13.53 -4.73 -9.40
N ARG A 15 14.00 -5.88 -8.89
CA ARG A 15 13.24 -6.84 -8.12
C ARG A 15 12.34 -6.00 -7.24
N GLY A 16 11.03 -6.03 -7.46
CA GLY A 16 10.10 -5.35 -6.59
C GLY A 16 10.34 -5.90 -5.20
N HIS A 17 11.07 -5.16 -4.37
CA HIS A 17 11.27 -5.51 -2.99
C HIS A 17 9.89 -5.34 -2.36
N PHE A 18 9.11 -6.42 -2.34
CA PHE A 18 7.85 -6.45 -1.63
C PHE A 18 8.21 -6.47 -0.15
N GLN A 19 8.47 -5.29 0.40
CA GLN A 19 8.68 -5.14 1.82
C GLN A 19 7.33 -5.37 2.47
N MET A 20 7.13 -6.57 3.01
CA MET A 20 5.90 -6.92 3.71
C MET A 20 5.71 -5.91 4.85
N PRO A 21 4.67 -5.07 4.81
CA PRO A 21 4.45 -4.13 5.89
C PRO A 21 4.10 -4.94 7.13
N LEU A 22 5.05 -5.07 8.06
CA LEU A 22 4.78 -5.62 9.39
C LEU A 22 3.87 -4.68 10.20
N HIS A 23 3.63 -3.47 9.70
CA HIS A 23 2.80 -2.46 10.34
C HIS A 23 1.37 -2.52 9.83
N TYR A 24 0.48 -2.98 10.71
CA TYR A 24 -0.94 -2.81 10.56
C TYR A 24 -1.31 -1.32 10.45
N PRO A 25 -2.31 -0.94 9.63
CA PRO A 25 -2.68 0.46 9.46
C PRO A 25 -3.29 0.97 10.77
N ARG A 26 -2.71 2.04 11.34
CA ARG A 26 -3.23 2.68 12.56
C ARG A 26 -4.19 3.83 12.23
N TYR A 27 -4.99 3.65 11.19
CA TYR A 27 -5.98 4.63 10.79
C TYR A 27 -7.18 4.57 11.73
N THR A 28 -7.67 5.73 12.13
CA THR A 28 -8.93 5.85 12.88
C THR A 28 -10.12 5.70 11.95
N GLN A 29 -11.32 5.52 12.50
CA GLN A 29 -12.54 5.49 11.71
C GLN A 29 -12.69 6.74 10.82
N ALA A 30 -12.39 7.93 11.38
CA ALA A 30 -12.45 9.19 10.65
C ALA A 30 -11.44 9.26 9.48
N ASP A 31 -10.27 8.64 9.63
CA ASP A 31 -9.29 8.53 8.55
C ASP A 31 -9.85 7.68 7.39
N TYR A 32 -10.53 6.57 7.67
CA TYR A 32 -11.19 5.76 6.64
C TYR A 32 -12.36 6.50 5.97
N GLU A 33 -13.14 7.25 6.75
CA GLU A 33 -14.25 8.05 6.26
C GLU A 33 -13.82 9.13 5.27
N THR A 34 -12.67 9.75 5.52
CA THR A 34 -12.09 10.77 4.63
C THR A 34 -11.19 10.17 3.53
N MET A 35 -10.88 8.88 3.61
CA MET A 35 -9.98 8.21 2.66
C MET A 35 -10.59 8.17 1.25
N PRO A 36 -9.83 8.58 0.21
CA PRO A 36 -10.26 8.46 -1.17
C PRO A 36 -10.21 7.01 -1.65
N GLU A 37 -11.01 6.69 -2.67
CA GLU A 37 -11.16 5.33 -3.19
C GLU A 37 -9.84 4.67 -3.58
N TRP A 38 -8.99 5.37 -4.33
CA TRP A 38 -7.69 4.84 -4.78
C TRP A 38 -6.80 4.38 -3.62
N ARG A 39 -6.92 5.06 -2.46
CA ARG A 39 -6.13 4.74 -1.27
C ARG A 39 -6.72 3.55 -0.52
N LEU A 40 -8.05 3.42 -0.48
CA LEU A 40 -8.71 2.21 0.01
C LEU A 40 -8.40 1.00 -0.87
N ASP A 41 -8.47 1.14 -2.19
CA ASP A 41 -8.15 0.07 -3.13
C ASP A 41 -6.70 -0.38 -2.99
N SER A 42 -5.77 0.58 -2.90
CA SER A 42 -4.35 0.28 -2.65
C SER A 42 -4.16 -0.44 -1.32
N LEU A 43 -4.79 0.06 -0.26
CA LEU A 43 -4.74 -0.55 1.07
C LEU A 43 -5.28 -1.99 1.05
N LEU A 44 -6.49 -2.20 0.56
CA LEU A 44 -7.08 -3.53 0.49
C LEU A 44 -6.21 -4.48 -0.37
N LYS A 45 -5.66 -4.00 -1.49
CA LYS A 45 -4.75 -4.77 -2.33
C LYS A 45 -3.46 -5.18 -1.61
N GLU A 46 -2.85 -4.26 -0.86
CA GLU A 46 -1.61 -4.52 -0.10
C GLU A 46 -1.81 -5.61 0.96
N TYR A 47 -3.00 -5.67 1.57
CA TYR A 47 -3.36 -6.69 2.56
C TYR A 47 -4.02 -7.94 1.96
N GLY A 48 -4.13 -8.03 0.63
CA GLY A 48 -4.76 -9.16 -0.06
C GLY A 48 -6.27 -9.28 0.20
N LEU A 49 -6.92 -8.17 0.56
CA LEU A 49 -8.34 -8.09 0.86
C LEU A 49 -9.19 -7.85 -0.40
N PRO A 50 -10.44 -8.33 -0.42
CA PRO A 50 -11.33 -8.13 -1.55
C PRO A 50 -11.71 -6.66 -1.72
N ILE A 51 -11.52 -6.15 -2.94
CA ILE A 51 -11.94 -4.80 -3.35
C ILE A 51 -13.28 -4.95 -4.08
N ILE A 52 -14.37 -5.00 -3.30
CA ILE A 52 -15.71 -5.27 -3.83
C ILE A 52 -16.66 -4.13 -3.46
N GLY A 53 -17.45 -3.71 -4.44
CA GLY A 53 -18.51 -2.72 -4.23
C GLY A 53 -18.07 -1.28 -4.51
N ASP A 54 -18.95 -0.35 -4.15
CA ASP A 54 -18.67 1.09 -4.23
C ASP A 54 -17.72 1.57 -3.12
N LEU A 55 -17.34 2.85 -3.18
CA LEU A 55 -16.47 3.49 -2.19
C LEU A 55 -16.97 3.33 -0.74
N HIS A 56 -18.28 3.44 -0.51
CA HIS A 56 -18.86 3.28 0.82
C HIS A 56 -18.73 1.83 1.32
N GLN A 57 -18.97 0.85 0.46
CA GLN A 57 -18.81 -0.57 0.79
C GLN A 57 -17.35 -0.90 1.10
N LYS A 58 -16.41 -0.45 0.26
CA LYS A 58 -14.96 -0.63 0.47
C LYS A 58 -14.49 -0.03 1.78
N ARG A 59 -14.97 1.18 2.10
CA ARG A 59 -14.68 1.88 3.35
C ARG A 59 -15.22 1.12 4.55
N ASN A 60 -16.49 0.71 4.53
CA ASN A 60 -17.10 -0.04 5.63
C ASN A 60 -16.38 -1.38 5.85
N PHE A 61 -15.99 -2.04 4.76
CA PHE A 61 -15.19 -3.26 4.83
C PHE A 61 -13.81 -2.99 5.45
N ALA A 62 -13.10 -1.93 5.02
CA ALA A 62 -11.81 -1.57 5.58
C ALA A 62 -11.89 -1.22 7.07
N ILE A 63 -12.90 -0.44 7.49
CA ILE A 63 -13.15 -0.14 8.90
C ILE A 63 -13.39 -1.45 9.68
N GLY A 64 -14.26 -2.33 9.19
CA GLY A 64 -14.51 -3.62 9.85
C GLY A 64 -13.31 -4.56 9.88
N ALA A 65 -12.43 -4.48 8.87
CA ALA A 65 -11.23 -5.33 8.78
C ALA A 65 -10.09 -4.83 9.66
N PHE A 66 -9.90 -3.50 9.75
CA PHE A 66 -8.73 -2.90 10.38
C PHE A 66 -9.01 -2.23 11.73
N LEU A 67 -10.24 -1.78 12.00
CA LEU A 67 -10.63 -1.14 13.25
C LEU A 67 -11.14 -2.20 14.25
N TRP A 68 -10.21 -2.92 14.86
CA TRP A 68 -10.54 -3.90 15.89
C TRP A 68 -10.90 -3.19 17.21
N PRO A 69 -11.98 -3.60 17.91
CA PRO A 69 -12.25 -3.13 19.25
C PRO A 69 -11.11 -3.59 20.18
N HIS A 70 -10.46 -2.63 20.83
CA HIS A 70 -9.48 -2.90 21.88
C HIS A 70 -10.12 -3.54 23.10
#